data_AF-A0A2N0FYR4-F1
#
_entry.id   AF-A0A2N0FYR4-F1
#
_cell.length_a   1.000
_cell.length_b   1.000
_cell.length_c   1.000
_cell.angle_alpha   90.00
_cell.angle_beta   90.00
_cell.angle_gamma   90.00
#
_symmetry.space_group_name_H-M   'P 1'
#
loop_
_entity.id
_entity.type
_entity.pdbx_description
1 polymer ?
#
loop_
_entity_poly.entity_id
_entity_poly.type
_entity_poly.pdbx_seq_one_letter_code
_entity_poly.pdbx_strand_id
1 'polypeptide(L)'
;MESSIEQKKFVPIEPIPEMDRIELIDNLSFKFVNAKEQIAIQNIKDFQAENEQYFDLKEGLENFESQDTSKWKREKKSMFRFFSLPSQVLWDEFQTGIRNQSNRNTCSGFAMVAAIEARYKRDYGLDLDLSEQFFWHCYKSTGISYPKIFKYENQSSFWGGGNSQGIKHAVNFSIPLEEHCPYLSGSAMTAIKNQIPAAGGLQWKGDPALNTVTQGEVDAFEYSPLYIPHSARQNAKYGIESYQLFSPDEIRDTSNLEKLLAWGNEVIVDANLKWKTNPDTGVREYDSTASGGYHVFLVVGYDRDQQVFYIKNSWNEPGLIRVNYEFAENCFSYGSIVTSVTDPKTPNRKNRAVGKWNMNHDGWKGSLTIRRFTKEDNQITRLGHYSASDGSLKAINGNFIHDGSGIQFYITDGENSEPTAQTGQQFIINVYSWDITKAAGTTVWKNTDYGVYLSRTAFNSKHGKDFVPTKWKGTWDMNHDGWKGVLTITQMTTIPLLGWYLHSEYKTSNGTTIAFKGFVSKQDPHILRMNIKFSEANTQPFVLHFHTWSADLASGYTLWNGKRFGAVAMKR
;
A
#
# COMPACT_ATOMS: atom_id res chain seq x y z
N MET A 1 5.97 32.85 38.98
CA MET A 1 5.26 31.85 39.80
C MET A 1 4.21 31.21 38.92
N GLU A 2 4.36 29.91 38.72
CA GLU A 2 3.36 28.90 38.32
C GLU A 2 2.20 29.31 37.38
N SER A 3 2.18 28.72 36.18
CA SER A 3 1.13 27.72 35.91
C SER A 3 1.66 26.68 34.91
N SER A 4 1.62 25.42 35.34
CA SER A 4 2.02 24.24 34.61
C SER A 4 0.96 23.86 33.59
N ILE A 5 1.33 23.83 32.30
CA ILE A 5 0.55 23.11 31.30
C ILE A 5 0.98 21.65 31.38
N GLU A 6 0.07 20.85 31.90
CA GLU A 6 0.17 19.40 31.98
C GLU A 6 0.28 18.82 30.56
N GLN A 7 1.49 18.38 30.18
CA GLN A 7 1.67 17.55 28.98
C GLN A 7 0.99 16.21 29.25
N LYS A 8 -0.14 15.95 28.58
CA LYS A 8 -0.72 14.62 28.50
C LYS A 8 0.31 13.69 27.84
N LYS A 9 1.02 12.92 28.66
CA LYS A 9 1.78 11.76 28.20
C LYS A 9 0.79 10.74 27.65
N PHE A 10 0.78 10.56 26.33
CA PHE A 10 0.21 9.38 25.73
C PHE A 10 1.01 8.17 26.20
N VAL A 11 0.35 7.29 26.94
CA VAL A 11 0.88 5.97 27.27
C VAL A 11 0.63 5.10 26.05
N PRO A 12 1.67 4.57 25.37
CA PRO A 12 1.44 3.58 24.33
C PRO A 12 0.82 2.34 25.00
N ILE A 13 -0.42 2.02 24.62
CA ILE A 13 -1.05 0.78 25.05
C ILE A 13 -0.36 -0.34 24.28
N GLU A 14 0.41 -1.17 25.01
CA GLU A 14 0.95 -2.40 24.44
C GLU A 14 -0.21 -3.31 23.98
N PRO A 15 -0.07 -4.03 22.85
CA PRO A 15 -1.11 -4.93 22.37
C PRO A 15 -1.44 -5.92 23.48
N ILE A 16 -2.74 -6.05 23.81
CA ILE A 16 -3.22 -7.06 24.76
C ILE A 16 -2.76 -8.43 24.23
N PRO A 17 -1.81 -9.10 24.90
CA PRO A 17 -1.44 -10.44 24.51
C PRO A 17 -2.65 -11.33 24.78
N GLU A 18 -2.99 -12.20 23.82
CA GLU A 18 -3.94 -13.32 23.98
C GLU A 18 -5.43 -13.07 23.72
N MET A 19 -5.87 -11.88 23.28
CA MET A 19 -7.23 -11.75 22.74
C MET A 19 -7.31 -12.27 21.30
N ASP A 20 -8.00 -13.40 21.14
CA ASP A 20 -8.32 -14.01 19.84
C ASP A 20 -9.13 -13.04 18.98
N ARG A 21 -9.07 -13.17 17.65
CA ARG A 21 -9.58 -12.24 16.59
C ARG A 21 -11.08 -11.89 16.66
N ILE A 22 -11.76 -12.36 17.70
CA ILE A 22 -13.18 -12.63 17.79
C ILE A 22 -13.82 -11.81 18.94
N GLU A 23 -13.17 -11.59 20.09
CA GLU A 23 -13.87 -11.05 21.29
C GLU A 23 -14.34 -9.58 21.21
N LEU A 24 -13.77 -8.73 20.35
CA LEU A 24 -14.14 -7.30 20.29
C LEU A 24 -15.37 -7.01 19.42
N ILE A 25 -15.55 -7.75 18.33
CA ILE A 25 -16.78 -7.72 17.53
C ILE A 25 -17.87 -8.52 18.25
N ASP A 26 -17.52 -9.67 18.84
CA ASP A 26 -18.39 -10.56 19.61
C ASP A 26 -18.96 -9.96 20.90
N ASN A 27 -18.78 -8.69 21.19
CA ASN A 27 -19.40 -8.01 22.33
C ASN A 27 -20.25 -6.80 21.92
N LEU A 28 -20.23 -6.39 20.64
CA LEU A 28 -21.13 -5.38 20.14
C LEU A 28 -22.55 -5.93 20.16
N SER A 29 -23.34 -5.40 21.08
CA SER A 29 -24.69 -5.88 21.33
C SER A 29 -25.69 -4.75 21.14
N PHE A 30 -26.69 -4.95 20.30
CA PHE A 30 -27.74 -3.97 20.09
C PHE A 30 -28.92 -4.27 21.01
N LYS A 31 -29.40 -3.23 21.70
CA LYS A 31 -30.70 -3.30 22.37
C LYS A 31 -31.78 -3.04 21.34
N PHE A 32 -32.70 -3.98 21.16
CA PHE A 32 -33.86 -3.82 20.29
C PHE A 32 -35.12 -4.31 21.00
N VAL A 33 -36.28 -3.84 20.54
CA VAL A 33 -37.56 -4.32 21.02
C VAL A 33 -38.01 -5.42 20.06
N ASN A 34 -38.07 -6.66 20.54
CA ASN A 34 -38.48 -7.79 19.71
C ASN A 34 -40.00 -7.76 19.44
N ALA A 35 -40.50 -8.68 18.61
CA ALA A 35 -41.92 -8.74 18.26
C ALA A 35 -42.89 -9.09 19.42
N LYS A 36 -42.36 -9.33 20.62
CA LYS A 36 -43.15 -9.48 21.85
C LYS A 36 -43.09 -8.21 22.72
N GLU A 37 -42.63 -7.10 22.16
CA GLU A 37 -42.42 -5.82 22.85
C GLU A 37 -41.41 -5.89 24.01
N GLN A 38 -40.47 -6.83 23.96
CA GLN A 38 -39.45 -7.02 24.99
C GLN A 38 -38.11 -6.46 24.55
N ILE A 39 -37.40 -5.80 25.46
CA ILE A 39 -36.01 -5.39 25.25
C ILE A 39 -35.16 -6.67 25.19
N ALA A 40 -34.58 -6.92 24.02
CA ALA A 40 -33.62 -7.98 23.76
C ALA A 40 -32.24 -7.38 23.47
N ILE A 41 -31.20 -8.13 23.82
CA ILE A 41 -29.81 -7.81 23.51
C ILE A 41 -29.34 -8.90 22.54
N GLN A 42 -28.97 -8.53 21.32
CA GLN A 42 -28.40 -9.47 20.36
C GLN A 42 -26.98 -9.06 19.99
N ASN A 43 -26.10 -10.05 20.03
CA ASN A 43 -24.72 -9.90 19.64
C ASN A 43 -24.58 -9.80 18.11
N ILE A 44 -23.69 -8.94 17.62
CA ILE A 44 -23.47 -8.78 16.18
C ILE A 44 -22.95 -10.07 15.53
N LYS A 45 -22.19 -10.91 16.24
CA LYS A 45 -21.72 -12.20 15.69
C LYS A 45 -22.84 -13.21 15.58
N ASP A 46 -23.66 -13.35 16.62
CA ASP A 46 -24.82 -14.26 16.58
C ASP A 46 -25.76 -13.84 15.45
N PHE A 47 -25.98 -12.53 15.31
CA PHE A 47 -26.72 -11.97 14.20
C PHE A 47 -26.06 -12.29 12.84
N GLN A 48 -24.74 -12.09 12.71
CA GLN A 48 -24.02 -12.37 11.47
C GLN A 48 -24.09 -13.86 11.09
N ALA A 49 -23.92 -14.75 12.04
CA ALA A 49 -24.00 -16.19 11.85
C ALA A 49 -25.42 -16.66 11.49
N GLU A 50 -26.45 -16.17 12.20
CA GLU A 50 -27.86 -16.46 11.91
C GLU A 50 -28.28 -16.00 10.50
N ASN A 51 -27.56 -15.03 9.95
CA ASN A 51 -27.86 -14.40 8.66
C ASN A 51 -26.76 -14.67 7.62
N GLU A 52 -25.83 -15.61 7.84
CA GLU A 52 -24.67 -15.93 6.96
C GLU A 52 -25.07 -16.21 5.51
N GLN A 53 -26.18 -16.93 5.30
CA GLN A 53 -26.79 -17.17 3.98
C GLN A 53 -27.24 -15.91 3.23
N TYR A 54 -27.31 -14.77 3.92
CA TYR A 54 -27.55 -13.44 3.34
C TYR A 54 -26.26 -12.62 3.19
N PHE A 55 -25.16 -13.08 3.79
CA PHE A 55 -23.82 -12.49 3.74
C PHE A 55 -22.88 -13.20 2.75
N ASP A 56 -23.13 -14.45 2.33
CA ASP A 56 -22.35 -15.13 1.29
C ASP A 56 -22.69 -14.56 -0.11
N LEU A 57 -22.13 -13.39 -0.37
CA LEU A 57 -22.36 -12.62 -1.60
C LEU A 57 -21.64 -13.19 -2.82
N LYS A 58 -20.82 -14.26 -2.67
CA LYS A 58 -20.21 -14.96 -3.81
C LYS A 58 -21.25 -15.74 -4.62
N GLU A 59 -22.27 -16.30 -3.98
CA GLU A 59 -23.37 -16.99 -4.69
C GLU A 59 -24.49 -16.05 -5.17
N GLY A 60 -24.52 -14.82 -4.64
CA GLY A 60 -25.63 -13.88 -4.81
C GLY A 60 -25.74 -13.19 -6.18
N LEU A 61 -24.80 -13.38 -7.10
CA LEU A 61 -24.88 -12.77 -8.44
C LEU A 61 -25.08 -13.81 -9.56
N GLU A 62 -24.50 -15.01 -9.43
CA GLU A 62 -24.59 -16.04 -10.48
C GLU A 62 -25.93 -16.80 -10.48
N ASN A 63 -26.61 -16.88 -9.33
CA ASN A 63 -27.92 -17.56 -9.22
C ASN A 63 -29.14 -16.65 -9.41
N PHE A 64 -28.92 -15.33 -9.59
CA PHE A 64 -30.00 -14.33 -9.56
C PHE A 64 -30.88 -14.28 -10.82
N GLU A 65 -30.43 -14.87 -11.92
CA GLU A 65 -31.21 -14.88 -13.18
C GLU A 65 -32.20 -16.05 -13.31
N SER A 66 -32.20 -17.04 -12.39
CA SER A 66 -32.90 -18.31 -12.66
C SER A 66 -34.06 -18.70 -11.73
N GLN A 67 -34.41 -17.93 -10.69
CA GLN A 67 -35.53 -18.33 -9.81
C GLN A 67 -36.53 -17.22 -9.49
N ASP A 68 -37.80 -17.64 -9.39
CA ASP A 68 -39.01 -16.85 -9.18
C ASP A 68 -38.86 -15.81 -8.06
N THR A 69 -38.50 -14.60 -8.49
CA THR A 69 -38.22 -13.44 -7.64
C THR A 69 -39.41 -13.03 -6.77
N SER A 70 -40.63 -13.52 -7.03
CA SER A 70 -41.86 -13.06 -6.38
C SER A 70 -42.17 -13.76 -5.06
N LYS A 71 -41.80 -15.04 -4.91
CA LYS A 71 -41.97 -15.82 -3.67
C LYS A 71 -40.83 -15.52 -2.69
N TRP A 72 -39.60 -15.47 -3.21
CA TRP A 72 -38.41 -15.10 -2.43
C TRP A 72 -38.48 -13.68 -1.88
N LYS A 73 -38.96 -12.69 -2.67
CA LYS A 73 -39.22 -11.32 -2.16
C LYS A 73 -40.28 -11.29 -1.07
N ARG A 74 -41.28 -12.18 -1.10
CA ARG A 74 -42.35 -12.27 -0.09
C ARG A 74 -41.87 -12.88 1.22
N GLU A 75 -41.13 -13.99 1.14
CA GLU A 75 -40.57 -14.68 2.31
C GLU A 75 -39.46 -13.85 2.97
N LYS A 76 -38.54 -13.22 2.19
CA LYS A 76 -37.54 -12.29 2.73
C LYS A 76 -38.14 -11.03 3.36
N LYS A 77 -39.18 -10.44 2.76
CA LYS A 77 -39.87 -9.27 3.34
C LYS A 77 -40.55 -9.61 4.67
N SER A 78 -40.88 -10.89 4.92
CA SER A 78 -41.46 -11.34 6.19
C SER A 78 -40.43 -11.62 7.29
N MET A 79 -39.20 -12.05 6.94
CA MET A 79 -38.13 -12.28 7.92
C MET A 79 -37.35 -10.99 8.26
N PHE A 80 -37.15 -10.09 7.29
CA PHE A 80 -36.61 -8.74 7.57
C PHE A 80 -37.56 -7.86 8.41
N ARG A 81 -38.85 -8.21 8.50
CA ARG A 81 -39.85 -7.47 9.28
C ARG A 81 -39.63 -7.56 10.81
N PHE A 82 -38.72 -8.40 11.29
CA PHE A 82 -38.45 -8.55 12.72
C PHE A 82 -37.27 -7.74 13.24
N PHE A 83 -36.45 -7.13 12.37
CA PHE A 83 -35.38 -6.24 12.81
C PHE A 83 -35.78 -4.79 12.56
N SER A 84 -36.39 -4.17 13.58
CA SER A 84 -36.44 -2.71 13.63
C SER A 84 -35.01 -2.23 13.84
N LEU A 85 -34.44 -1.57 12.83
CA LEU A 85 -33.18 -0.86 12.98
C LEU A 85 -33.28 0.07 14.22
N PRO A 86 -32.22 0.21 15.03
CA PRO A 86 -32.21 1.17 16.13
C PRO A 86 -32.68 2.56 15.67
N SER A 87 -33.37 3.32 16.51
CA SER A 87 -33.74 4.70 16.17
C SER A 87 -32.51 5.61 16.12
N GLN A 88 -31.42 5.22 16.77
CA GLN A 88 -30.15 5.95 16.76
C GLN A 88 -28.97 4.98 16.77
N VAL A 89 -27.94 5.30 15.99
CA VAL A 89 -26.64 4.64 15.98
C VAL A 89 -25.57 5.73 15.93
N LEU A 90 -24.58 5.64 16.81
CA LEU A 90 -23.41 6.53 16.78
C LEU A 90 -22.18 5.70 17.14
N TRP A 91 -21.15 5.78 16.30
CA TRP A 91 -19.91 5.02 16.45
C TRP A 91 -18.71 5.91 16.79
N ASP A 92 -18.93 6.97 17.56
CA ASP A 92 -17.88 7.94 17.91
C ASP A 92 -16.79 7.33 18.79
N GLU A 93 -17.09 6.27 19.55
CA GLU A 93 -16.12 5.49 20.31
C GLU A 93 -15.08 4.79 19.43
N PHE A 94 -15.41 4.48 18.17
CA PHE A 94 -14.49 3.89 17.20
C PHE A 94 -13.70 4.95 16.40
N GLN A 95 -13.98 6.23 16.60
CA GLN A 95 -13.32 7.30 15.88
C GLN A 95 -12.09 7.84 16.62
N THR A 96 -11.04 8.14 15.86
CA THR A 96 -9.97 9.05 16.27
C THR A 96 -10.46 10.51 16.25
N GLY A 97 -9.67 11.43 16.82
CA GLY A 97 -9.99 12.86 16.81
C GLY A 97 -10.17 13.44 15.40
N ILE A 98 -10.96 14.52 15.30
CA ILE A 98 -11.17 15.25 14.04
C ILE A 98 -9.88 15.97 13.63
N ARG A 99 -9.40 15.70 12.41
CA ARG A 99 -8.14 16.25 11.88
C ARG A 99 -8.36 17.43 10.93
N ASN A 100 -7.26 18.00 10.42
CA ASN A 100 -7.26 19.18 9.57
C ASN A 100 -6.54 18.96 8.22
N GLN A 101 -7.31 18.86 7.15
CA GLN A 101 -6.77 18.75 5.79
C GLN A 101 -6.06 20.02 5.29
N SER A 102 -6.20 21.14 6.00
CA SER A 102 -5.65 22.44 5.64
C SER A 102 -6.07 22.87 4.23
N ASN A 103 -5.23 23.62 3.51
CA ASN A 103 -5.51 24.18 2.19
C ASN A 103 -5.09 23.28 1.01
N ARG A 104 -5.36 21.97 1.06
CA ARG A 104 -4.88 21.00 0.05
C ARG A 104 -5.93 20.21 -0.72
N ASN A 105 -7.22 20.37 -0.42
CA ASN A 105 -8.31 19.63 -1.09
C ASN A 105 -8.11 18.09 -1.08
N THR A 106 -7.64 17.56 0.05
CA THR A 106 -7.31 16.15 0.32
C THR A 106 -8.38 15.40 1.13
N CYS A 107 -9.63 15.90 1.18
CA CYS A 107 -10.69 15.39 2.08
C CYS A 107 -10.97 13.90 1.92
N SER A 108 -10.88 13.37 0.70
CA SER A 108 -10.99 11.92 0.43
C SER A 108 -9.94 11.12 1.18
N GLY A 109 -8.69 11.58 1.25
CA GLY A 109 -7.63 10.90 2.00
C GLY A 109 -7.95 10.83 3.49
N PHE A 110 -8.45 11.91 4.07
CA PHE A 110 -8.85 11.96 5.49
C PHE A 110 -10.04 11.05 5.79
N ALA A 111 -11.09 11.10 4.97
CA ALA A 111 -12.27 10.25 5.17
C ALA A 111 -11.92 8.76 5.05
N MET A 112 -11.08 8.39 4.08
CA MET A 112 -10.61 7.01 3.91
C MET A 112 -9.73 6.55 5.06
N VAL A 113 -8.76 7.37 5.50
CA VAL A 113 -7.90 7.01 6.62
C VAL A 113 -8.70 6.86 7.91
N ALA A 114 -9.64 7.76 8.19
CA ALA A 114 -10.53 7.65 9.35
C ALA A 114 -11.38 6.36 9.32
N ALA A 115 -11.88 5.95 8.14
CA ALA A 115 -12.61 4.69 8.00
C ALA A 115 -11.72 3.46 8.28
N ILE A 116 -10.46 3.50 7.82
CA ILE A 116 -9.48 2.44 8.05
C ILE A 116 -9.14 2.36 9.56
N GLU A 117 -8.88 3.49 10.21
CA GLU A 117 -8.64 3.55 11.66
C GLU A 117 -9.80 2.97 12.46
N ALA A 118 -11.03 3.38 12.14
CA ALA A 118 -12.23 2.86 12.79
C ALA A 118 -12.34 1.34 12.63
N ARG A 119 -12.04 0.82 11.43
CA ARG A 119 -12.05 -0.62 11.18
C ARG A 119 -10.95 -1.36 11.96
N TYR A 120 -9.73 -0.82 12.07
CA TYR A 120 -8.69 -1.43 12.92
C TYR A 120 -9.05 -1.43 14.40
N LYS A 121 -9.71 -0.37 14.87
CA LYS A 121 -10.17 -0.30 16.27
C LYS A 121 -11.24 -1.35 16.56
N ARG A 122 -12.14 -1.62 15.61
CA ARG A 122 -13.12 -2.71 15.71
C ARG A 122 -12.49 -4.09 15.64
N ASP A 123 -11.68 -4.35 14.61
CA ASP A 123 -11.17 -5.70 14.30
C ASP A 123 -10.04 -6.14 15.24
N TYR A 124 -9.24 -5.19 15.74
CA TYR A 124 -8.03 -5.48 16.52
C TYR A 124 -7.91 -4.69 17.82
N GLY A 125 -8.87 -3.82 18.17
CA GLY A 125 -8.76 -2.96 19.34
C GLY A 125 -7.63 -1.93 19.26
N LEU A 126 -7.12 -1.65 18.06
CA LEU A 126 -5.97 -0.76 17.87
C LEU A 126 -6.41 0.69 17.70
N ASP A 127 -5.91 1.55 18.58
CA ASP A 127 -6.00 3.00 18.42
C ASP A 127 -4.82 3.47 17.55
N LEU A 128 -5.10 3.85 16.30
CA LEU A 128 -4.09 4.16 15.30
C LEU A 128 -4.18 5.62 14.87
N ASP A 129 -3.03 6.27 14.79
CA ASP A 129 -2.85 7.59 14.17
C ASP A 129 -2.15 7.37 12.82
N LEU A 130 -2.91 7.06 11.76
CA LEU A 130 -2.39 6.70 10.44
C LEU A 130 -2.08 7.94 9.59
N SER A 131 -1.08 7.85 8.71
CA SER A 131 -0.65 8.98 7.88
C SER A 131 -1.55 9.23 6.66
N GLU A 132 -2.34 10.32 6.67
CA GLU A 132 -3.02 10.81 5.47
C GLU A 132 -2.04 11.24 4.38
N GLN A 133 -0.87 11.74 4.77
CA GLN A 133 0.15 12.18 3.84
C GLN A 133 0.61 11.01 2.95
N PHE A 134 0.91 9.88 3.58
CA PHE A 134 1.35 8.68 2.89
C PHE A 134 0.22 8.06 2.09
N PHE A 135 -0.99 7.98 2.66
CA PHE A 135 -2.17 7.52 1.95
C PHE A 135 -2.41 8.33 0.67
N TRP A 136 -2.41 9.66 0.78
CA TRP A 136 -2.63 10.57 -0.34
C TRP A 136 -1.57 10.42 -1.43
N HIS A 137 -0.31 10.28 -1.03
CA HIS A 137 0.78 9.97 -1.95
C HIS A 137 0.51 8.68 -2.73
N CYS A 138 0.22 7.57 -2.04
CA CYS A 138 -0.04 6.30 -2.70
C CYS A 138 -1.28 6.36 -3.60
N TYR A 139 -2.39 6.92 -3.11
CA TYR A 139 -3.63 7.08 -3.86
C TYR A 139 -3.42 7.82 -5.19
N LYS A 140 -2.68 8.93 -5.18
CA LYS A 140 -2.49 9.77 -6.38
C LYS A 140 -1.39 9.26 -7.31
N SER A 141 -0.23 8.91 -6.74
CA SER A 141 0.97 8.60 -7.54
C SER A 141 0.98 7.20 -8.16
N THR A 142 0.17 6.27 -7.63
CA THR A 142 0.18 4.88 -8.09
C THR A 142 -0.88 4.57 -9.15
N GLY A 143 -1.78 5.51 -9.43
CA GLY A 143 -2.76 5.36 -10.52
C GLY A 143 -2.09 5.18 -11.89
N ILE A 144 -2.85 4.63 -12.84
CA ILE A 144 -2.45 4.53 -14.24
C ILE A 144 -3.54 5.14 -15.14
N SER A 145 -3.13 6.09 -15.97
CA SER A 145 -3.89 6.59 -17.11
C SER A 145 -3.29 6.02 -18.38
N TYR A 146 -3.97 5.06 -18.99
CA TYR A 146 -3.56 4.45 -20.25
C TYR A 146 -4.76 4.30 -21.21
N PRO A 147 -4.65 4.74 -22.49
CA PRO A 147 -3.53 5.51 -23.05
C PRO A 147 -3.32 6.84 -22.32
N LYS A 148 -2.09 7.38 -22.39
CA LYS A 148 -1.74 8.65 -21.73
C LYS A 148 -2.47 9.80 -22.41
N ILE A 149 -3.28 10.55 -21.67
CA ILE A 149 -3.91 11.79 -22.15
C ILE A 149 -3.02 13.00 -21.85
N PHE A 150 -2.33 12.97 -20.71
CA PHE A 150 -1.32 13.95 -20.33
C PHE A 150 0.10 13.45 -20.62
N LYS A 151 1.11 14.30 -20.46
CA LYS A 151 2.54 13.90 -20.56
C LYS A 151 3.04 13.05 -19.39
N TYR A 152 2.13 12.61 -18.54
CA TYR A 152 2.33 11.74 -17.39
C TYR A 152 1.22 10.69 -17.34
N GLU A 153 1.52 9.52 -16.79
CA GLU A 153 0.59 8.40 -16.63
C GLU A 153 -0.02 8.28 -15.24
N ASN A 154 0.47 9.03 -14.25
CA ASN A 154 -0.08 9.05 -12.90
C ASN A 154 -0.30 10.49 -12.41
N GLN A 155 -1.25 10.65 -11.50
CA GLN A 155 -1.48 11.94 -10.87
C GLN A 155 -0.37 12.27 -9.87
N SER A 156 -0.25 13.55 -9.51
CA SER A 156 0.59 13.99 -8.39
C SER A 156 -0.27 14.21 -7.13
N SER A 157 0.28 13.83 -5.99
CA SER A 157 -0.23 14.09 -4.64
C SER A 157 0.00 15.54 -4.18
N PHE A 158 0.80 16.30 -4.95
CA PHE A 158 0.86 17.76 -4.84
C PHE A 158 -0.47 18.41 -5.22
N TRP A 159 -1.27 17.75 -6.05
CA TRP A 159 -2.59 18.23 -6.46
C TRP A 159 -3.68 17.69 -5.54
N GLY A 160 -4.73 18.48 -5.37
CA GLY A 160 -5.95 18.07 -4.67
C GLY A 160 -6.87 17.22 -5.54
N GLY A 161 -8.04 16.92 -5.00
CA GLY A 161 -9.13 16.24 -5.70
C GLY A 161 -9.02 14.72 -5.64
N GLY A 162 -10.12 14.10 -5.26
CA GLY A 162 -10.31 12.66 -5.11
C GLY A 162 -11.78 12.40 -4.78
N ASN A 163 -12.15 11.14 -4.59
CA ASN A 163 -13.53 10.74 -4.32
C ASN A 163 -13.58 9.51 -3.41
N SER A 164 -14.73 9.22 -2.82
CA SER A 164 -15.00 8.07 -1.93
C SER A 164 -14.60 6.72 -2.52
N GLN A 165 -14.73 6.59 -3.84
CA GLN A 165 -14.43 5.38 -4.61
C GLN A 165 -12.93 5.10 -4.72
N GLY A 166 -12.08 6.06 -4.34
CA GLY A 166 -10.63 5.89 -4.31
C GLY A 166 -10.14 4.84 -3.31
N ILE A 167 -10.98 4.41 -2.36
CA ILE A 167 -10.63 3.40 -1.34
C ILE A 167 -10.17 2.09 -1.98
N LYS A 168 -10.66 1.74 -3.17
CA LYS A 168 -10.24 0.53 -3.90
C LYS A 168 -8.74 0.44 -4.16
N HIS A 169 -8.05 1.58 -4.22
CA HIS A 169 -6.61 1.57 -4.41
C HIS A 169 -5.85 1.12 -3.15
N ALA A 170 -6.47 1.27 -1.97
CA ALA A 170 -5.83 1.00 -0.68
C ALA A 170 -5.59 -0.49 -0.41
N VAL A 171 -6.25 -1.42 -1.10
CA VAL A 171 -5.93 -2.87 -1.00
C VAL A 171 -4.50 -3.20 -1.44
N ASN A 172 -3.89 -2.31 -2.22
CA ASN A 172 -2.58 -2.55 -2.79
C ASN A 172 -1.42 -2.05 -1.93
N PHE A 173 -1.68 -1.30 -0.86
CA PHE A 173 -0.64 -0.73 -0.02
C PHE A 173 -1.02 -0.71 1.45
N SER A 174 0.00 -0.66 2.30
CA SER A 174 -0.14 -0.36 3.72
C SER A 174 0.19 1.11 4.01
N ILE A 175 -0.24 1.59 5.16
CA ILE A 175 -0.10 2.96 5.64
C ILE A 175 0.76 2.91 6.92
N PRO A 176 1.75 3.79 7.09
CA PRO A 176 2.47 3.94 8.33
C PRO A 176 1.67 4.81 9.32
N LEU A 177 2.13 4.85 10.57
CA LEU A 177 1.68 5.86 11.52
C LEU A 177 2.07 7.27 11.04
N GLU A 178 1.29 8.26 11.45
CA GLU A 178 1.46 9.69 11.17
C GLU A 178 2.85 10.18 11.59
N GLU A 179 3.39 9.70 12.72
CA GLU A 179 4.74 10.04 13.19
C GLU A 179 5.86 9.69 12.19
N HIS A 180 5.64 8.74 11.28
CA HIS A 180 6.64 8.38 10.27
C HIS A 180 6.51 9.19 8.97
N CYS A 181 5.36 9.80 8.73
CA CYS A 181 5.11 10.63 7.56
C CYS A 181 4.05 11.70 7.87
N PRO A 182 4.41 12.78 8.61
CA PRO A 182 3.42 13.75 9.05
C PRO A 182 2.72 14.47 7.89
N TYR A 183 1.47 14.85 8.12
CA TYR A 183 0.68 15.62 7.19
C TYR A 183 1.24 17.02 6.97
N LEU A 184 1.28 17.41 5.70
CA LEU A 184 1.85 18.68 5.26
C LEU A 184 0.74 19.62 4.78
N SER A 185 0.78 20.87 5.21
CA SER A 185 -0.04 21.94 4.63
C SER A 185 0.41 22.29 3.20
N GLY A 186 -0.37 23.08 2.47
CA GLY A 186 -0.01 23.49 1.11
C GLY A 186 1.29 24.30 1.05
N SER A 187 1.58 25.13 2.06
CA SER A 187 2.83 25.88 2.15
C SER A 187 4.03 24.95 2.44
N ALA A 188 3.86 23.97 3.32
CA ALA A 188 4.91 22.98 3.61
C ALA A 188 5.21 22.08 2.39
N MET A 189 4.18 21.63 1.68
CA MET A 189 4.33 20.92 0.40
C MET A 189 5.12 21.74 -0.62
N THR A 190 4.82 23.05 -0.74
CA THR A 190 5.51 23.96 -1.64
C THR A 190 6.99 24.13 -1.24
N ALA A 191 7.27 24.25 0.06
CA ALA A 191 8.63 24.34 0.56
C ALA A 191 9.47 23.10 0.23
N ILE A 192 8.89 21.89 0.35
CA ILE A 192 9.56 20.64 -0.05
C ILE A 192 9.75 20.58 -1.57
N LYS A 193 8.72 20.91 -2.36
CA LYS A 193 8.83 20.94 -3.83
C LYS A 193 9.96 21.86 -4.29
N ASN A 194 10.13 23.02 -3.66
CA ASN A 194 11.19 23.97 -4.02
C ASN A 194 12.61 23.47 -3.67
N GLN A 195 12.75 22.50 -2.76
CA GLN A 195 14.01 21.79 -2.51
C GLN A 195 14.30 20.67 -3.52
N ILE A 196 13.37 20.42 -4.44
CA ILE A 196 13.48 19.40 -5.50
C ILE A 196 13.39 20.11 -6.86
N PRO A 197 14.48 20.73 -7.36
CA PRO A 197 14.42 21.51 -8.62
C PRO A 197 13.86 20.72 -9.80
N ALA A 198 14.15 19.41 -9.86
CA ALA A 198 13.65 18.52 -10.91
C ALA A 198 12.13 18.30 -10.89
N ALA A 199 11.42 18.67 -9.81
CA ALA A 199 9.96 18.66 -9.74
C ALA A 199 9.32 19.82 -10.52
N GLY A 200 10.10 20.84 -10.90
CA GLY A 200 9.60 21.99 -11.63
C GLY A 200 8.43 22.69 -10.92
N GLY A 201 7.45 23.12 -11.72
CA GLY A 201 6.32 23.93 -11.24
C GLY A 201 5.15 23.12 -10.69
N LEU A 202 4.93 21.89 -11.19
CA LEU A 202 3.74 21.06 -10.97
C LEU A 202 2.41 21.82 -11.09
N GLN A 203 2.32 22.75 -12.06
CA GLN A 203 1.12 23.55 -12.28
C GLN A 203 0.10 22.76 -13.12
N TRP A 204 -0.88 22.14 -12.46
CA TRP A 204 -1.89 21.36 -13.16
C TRP A 204 -2.84 22.24 -13.97
N LYS A 205 -3.15 21.79 -15.19
CA LYS A 205 -4.18 22.34 -16.07
C LYS A 205 -5.10 21.21 -16.53
N GLY A 206 -6.41 21.44 -16.49
CA GLY A 206 -7.41 20.45 -16.89
C GLY A 206 -7.41 20.16 -18.39
N ASP A 207 -7.06 21.15 -19.22
CA ASP A 207 -6.86 20.96 -20.65
C ASP A 207 -5.49 20.28 -20.90
N PRO A 208 -5.46 19.05 -21.47
CA PRO A 208 -4.21 18.35 -21.77
C PRO A 208 -3.27 19.13 -22.70
N ALA A 209 -3.80 19.94 -23.62
CA ALA A 209 -2.98 20.73 -24.55
C ALA A 209 -2.22 21.87 -23.85
N LEU A 210 -2.78 22.39 -22.76
CA LEU A 210 -2.18 23.46 -21.94
C LEU A 210 -1.35 22.92 -20.77
N ASN A 211 -1.42 21.61 -20.49
CA ASN A 211 -0.70 21.01 -19.39
C ASN A 211 0.74 20.66 -19.80
N THR A 212 1.70 21.43 -19.28
CA THR A 212 3.12 21.27 -19.59
C THR A 212 3.87 20.32 -18.66
N VAL A 213 3.24 19.89 -17.56
CA VAL A 213 3.88 19.01 -16.56
C VAL A 213 4.28 17.68 -17.20
N THR A 214 5.52 17.28 -16.98
CA THR A 214 6.10 16.04 -17.52
C THR A 214 6.06 14.91 -16.51
N GLN A 215 6.15 13.66 -16.99
CA GLN A 215 6.34 12.50 -16.11
C GLN A 215 7.58 12.63 -15.22
N GLY A 216 8.68 13.20 -15.74
CA GLY A 216 9.92 13.38 -14.99
C GLY A 216 9.76 14.30 -13.78
N GLU A 217 9.00 15.39 -13.93
CA GLU A 217 8.67 16.32 -12.84
C GLU A 217 7.80 15.65 -11.77
N VAL A 218 6.76 14.92 -12.19
CA VAL A 218 5.91 14.15 -11.26
C VAL A 218 6.77 13.13 -10.49
N ASP A 219 7.59 12.34 -11.19
CA ASP A 219 8.44 11.34 -10.54
C ASP A 219 9.47 11.96 -9.60
N ALA A 220 10.01 13.13 -9.94
CA ALA A 220 10.97 13.83 -9.10
C ALA A 220 10.37 14.23 -7.76
N PHE A 221 9.13 14.71 -7.75
CA PHE A 221 8.44 15.05 -6.51
C PHE A 221 8.00 13.80 -5.74
N GLU A 222 7.17 12.96 -6.37
CA GLU A 222 6.48 11.84 -5.71
C GLU A 222 7.44 10.82 -5.08
N TYR A 223 8.61 10.63 -5.68
CA TYR A 223 9.56 9.59 -5.25
C TYR A 223 10.83 10.15 -4.62
N SER A 224 10.81 11.44 -4.23
CA SER A 224 11.88 12.03 -3.43
C SER A 224 11.77 11.61 -1.96
N PRO A 225 12.87 11.21 -1.30
CA PRO A 225 12.87 10.95 0.14
C PRO A 225 12.68 12.22 0.98
N LEU A 226 12.82 13.41 0.40
CA LEU A 226 12.46 14.68 1.06
C LEU A 226 10.94 14.83 1.21
N TYR A 227 10.17 14.15 0.37
CA TYR A 227 8.72 14.18 0.40
C TYR A 227 8.15 12.97 1.16
N ILE A 228 8.48 11.76 0.72
CA ILE A 228 8.09 10.51 1.39
C ILE A 228 9.35 9.78 1.84
N PRO A 229 9.69 9.85 3.14
CA PRO A 229 10.90 9.20 3.67
C PRO A 229 10.91 7.69 3.47
N HIS A 230 12.09 7.11 3.39
CA HIS A 230 12.23 5.64 3.35
C HIS A 230 11.69 4.99 4.63
N SER A 231 11.90 5.59 5.81
CA SER A 231 11.34 5.10 7.08
C SER A 231 9.83 4.92 7.02
N ALA A 232 9.09 5.85 6.40
CA ALA A 232 7.65 5.72 6.20
C ALA A 232 7.28 4.46 5.39
N ARG A 233 8.01 4.17 4.32
CA ARG A 233 7.79 2.95 3.50
C ARG A 233 8.16 1.67 4.24
N GLN A 234 9.20 1.72 5.08
CA GLN A 234 9.63 0.58 5.90
C GLN A 234 8.57 0.21 6.94
N ASN A 235 8.00 1.24 7.58
CA ASN A 235 7.05 1.13 8.69
C ASN A 235 5.59 1.11 8.25
N ALA A 236 5.30 1.15 6.94
CA ALA A 236 3.95 1.00 6.42
C ALA A 236 3.44 -0.42 6.73
N LYS A 237 2.43 -0.51 7.59
CA LYS A 237 1.96 -1.77 8.19
C LYS A 237 0.46 -1.98 8.05
N TYR A 238 -0.32 -0.91 8.06
CA TYR A 238 -1.77 -0.96 8.19
C TYR A 238 -2.42 -0.78 6.81
N GLY A 239 -3.01 -1.83 6.24
CA GLY A 239 -3.74 -1.77 4.98
C GLY A 239 -5.20 -2.26 5.11
N ILE A 240 -5.92 -2.24 4.00
CA ILE A 240 -7.24 -2.86 3.89
C ILE A 240 -7.14 -4.20 3.14
N GLU A 241 -8.00 -5.15 3.48
CA GLU A 241 -8.12 -6.42 2.77
C GLU A 241 -9.32 -6.40 1.81
N SER A 242 -10.44 -5.81 2.23
CA SER A 242 -11.63 -5.68 1.39
C SER A 242 -12.39 -4.37 1.64
N TYR A 243 -13.16 -3.98 0.62
CA TYR A 243 -14.00 -2.78 0.61
C TYR A 243 -15.26 -3.06 -0.21
N GLN A 244 -16.24 -2.17 -0.12
CA GLN A 244 -17.40 -2.16 -1.02
C GLN A 244 -17.65 -0.75 -1.53
N LEU A 245 -18.12 -0.67 -2.78
CA LEU A 245 -18.43 0.55 -3.50
C LEU A 245 -19.93 0.65 -3.71
N PHE A 246 -20.44 1.87 -3.66
CA PHE A 246 -21.87 2.14 -3.83
C PHE A 246 -22.11 3.23 -4.87
N SER A 247 -23.15 3.02 -5.66
CA SER A 247 -23.68 3.95 -6.65
C SER A 247 -24.38 5.16 -6.00
N PRO A 248 -24.73 6.20 -6.78
CA PRO A 248 -25.47 7.34 -6.27
C PRO A 248 -26.81 6.95 -5.66
N ASP A 249 -27.55 6.04 -6.30
CA ASP A 249 -28.90 5.67 -5.85
C ASP A 249 -28.84 4.92 -4.51
N GLU A 250 -27.82 4.08 -4.31
CA GLU A 250 -27.63 3.33 -3.06
C GLU A 250 -27.24 4.23 -1.89
N ILE A 251 -26.45 5.28 -2.11
CA ILE A 251 -25.98 6.18 -1.04
C ILE A 251 -26.98 7.30 -0.74
N ARG A 252 -27.83 7.67 -1.70
CA ARG A 252 -28.92 8.62 -1.47
C ARG A 252 -30.10 8.00 -0.73
N ASP A 253 -30.25 6.67 -0.78
CA ASP A 253 -31.24 5.97 0.02
C ASP A 253 -30.83 6.01 1.51
N THR A 254 -31.50 6.90 2.26
CA THR A 254 -31.30 7.07 3.70
C THR A 254 -31.52 5.78 4.48
N SER A 255 -32.47 4.93 4.06
CA SER A 255 -32.71 3.63 4.68
C SER A 255 -31.56 2.65 4.41
N ASN A 256 -30.85 2.78 3.28
CA ASN A 256 -29.66 1.98 3.01
C ASN A 256 -28.48 2.44 3.86
N LEU A 257 -28.25 3.75 3.97
CA LEU A 257 -27.23 4.31 4.87
C LEU A 257 -27.43 3.89 6.32
N GLU A 258 -28.67 3.96 6.83
CA GLU A 258 -29.00 3.50 8.18
C GLU A 258 -28.64 2.02 8.39
N LYS A 259 -28.89 1.14 7.40
CA LYS A 259 -28.53 -0.28 7.49
C LYS A 259 -27.02 -0.48 7.57
N LEU A 260 -26.27 0.18 6.68
CA LEU A 260 -24.80 0.09 6.65
C LEU A 260 -24.20 0.51 8.00
N LEU A 261 -24.69 1.64 8.54
CA LEU A 261 -24.27 2.16 9.83
C LEU A 261 -24.70 1.25 10.98
N ALA A 262 -25.94 0.76 11.00
CA ALA A 262 -26.40 -0.18 12.03
C ALA A 262 -25.59 -1.48 12.05
N TRP A 263 -25.05 -1.88 10.91
CA TRP A 263 -24.15 -3.04 10.77
C TRP A 263 -22.68 -2.74 11.11
N GLY A 264 -22.39 -1.56 11.66
CA GLY A 264 -21.05 -1.20 12.11
C GLY A 264 -20.10 -0.78 11.00
N ASN A 265 -20.62 -0.33 9.85
CA ASN A 265 -19.80 0.19 8.75
C ASN A 265 -19.91 1.72 8.68
N GLU A 266 -18.82 2.43 8.95
CA GLU A 266 -18.71 3.85 8.62
C GLU A 266 -18.66 4.04 7.10
N VAL A 267 -19.46 4.98 6.58
CA VAL A 267 -19.66 5.15 5.14
C VAL A 267 -18.92 6.39 4.64
N ILE A 268 -17.96 6.20 3.76
CA ILE A 268 -17.27 7.30 3.07
C ILE A 268 -18.20 7.80 1.97
N VAL A 269 -18.48 9.09 1.89
CA VAL A 269 -19.44 9.65 0.92
C VAL A 269 -18.91 10.88 0.21
N ASP A 270 -19.15 10.97 -1.10
CA ASP A 270 -18.93 12.17 -1.90
C ASP A 270 -20.17 13.07 -1.84
N ALA A 271 -19.97 14.33 -1.46
CA ALA A 271 -21.04 15.30 -1.26
C ALA A 271 -20.80 16.62 -2.01
N ASN A 272 -21.86 17.17 -2.59
CA ASN A 272 -21.90 18.58 -3.01
C ASN A 272 -22.34 19.44 -1.82
N LEU A 273 -21.57 20.44 -1.42
CA LEU A 273 -21.81 21.27 -0.22
C LEU A 273 -22.90 22.33 -0.42
N LYS A 274 -24.03 21.94 -1.00
CA LYS A 274 -25.24 22.77 -1.13
C LYS A 274 -26.01 22.77 0.18
N TRP A 275 -25.43 23.37 1.22
CA TRP A 275 -26.03 23.44 2.54
C TRP A 275 -26.12 24.84 3.11
N LYS A 276 -27.00 24.99 4.10
CA LYS A 276 -27.04 26.10 5.05
C LYS A 276 -27.02 25.54 6.46
N THR A 277 -26.57 26.31 7.44
CA THR A 277 -26.69 25.92 8.85
C THR A 277 -27.97 26.48 9.41
N ASN A 278 -28.79 25.61 10.00
CA ASN A 278 -29.89 26.05 10.84
C ASN A 278 -29.31 26.66 12.14
N PRO A 279 -29.55 27.95 12.44
CA PRO A 279 -28.94 28.61 13.59
C PRO A 279 -29.47 28.09 14.93
N ASP A 280 -30.68 27.53 14.96
CA ASP A 280 -31.33 27.07 16.19
C ASP A 280 -30.86 25.66 16.57
N THR A 281 -30.66 24.79 15.56
CA THR A 281 -30.30 23.38 15.79
C THR A 281 -28.82 23.10 15.53
N GLY A 282 -28.13 23.94 14.77
CA GLY A 282 -26.78 23.68 14.27
C GLY A 282 -26.71 22.59 13.18
N VAL A 283 -27.84 22.05 12.73
CA VAL A 283 -27.91 21.04 11.67
C VAL A 283 -27.64 21.69 10.31
N ARG A 284 -26.87 21.01 9.45
CA ARG A 284 -26.67 21.40 8.06
C ARG A 284 -27.81 20.83 7.22
N GLU A 285 -28.53 21.73 6.56
CA GLU A 285 -29.72 21.42 5.77
C GLU A 285 -29.43 21.69 4.30
N TYR A 286 -30.09 20.94 3.40
CA TYR A 286 -30.02 21.21 1.97
C TYR A 286 -30.47 22.63 1.62
N ASP A 287 -29.73 23.27 0.73
CA ASP A 287 -30.10 24.55 0.13
C ASP A 287 -29.76 24.52 -1.37
N SER A 288 -30.79 24.39 -2.22
CA SER A 288 -30.63 24.33 -3.67
C SER A 288 -29.95 25.57 -4.28
N THR A 289 -30.00 26.70 -3.56
CA THR A 289 -29.44 27.99 -4.00
C THR A 289 -28.00 28.21 -3.54
N ALA A 290 -27.50 27.40 -2.59
CA ALA A 290 -26.15 27.51 -2.11
C ALA A 290 -25.12 27.15 -3.20
N SER A 291 -24.06 27.95 -3.29
CA SER A 291 -22.89 27.63 -4.11
C SER A 291 -21.94 26.73 -3.32
N GLY A 292 -22.12 25.42 -3.47
CA GLY A 292 -21.31 24.40 -2.81
C GLY A 292 -20.10 23.96 -3.65
N GLY A 293 -18.98 23.68 -2.98
CA GLY A 293 -17.89 22.87 -3.53
C GLY A 293 -18.16 21.37 -3.39
N TYR A 294 -17.28 20.55 -3.95
CA TYR A 294 -17.31 19.09 -3.72
C TYR A 294 -16.43 18.72 -2.53
N HIS A 295 -16.89 17.74 -1.75
CA HIS A 295 -16.20 17.29 -0.55
C HIS A 295 -16.44 15.80 -0.30
N VAL A 296 -15.60 15.19 0.54
CA VAL A 296 -15.72 13.79 0.94
C VAL A 296 -15.78 13.71 2.46
N PHE A 297 -16.78 13.02 2.97
CA PHE A 297 -17.06 12.86 4.39
C PHE A 297 -16.97 11.40 4.82
N LEU A 298 -16.86 11.18 6.14
CA LEU A 298 -17.14 9.89 6.76
C LEU A 298 -18.44 9.99 7.58
N VAL A 299 -19.45 9.21 7.22
CA VAL A 299 -20.68 9.06 8.00
C VAL A 299 -20.44 8.01 9.09
N VAL A 300 -20.65 8.39 10.34
CA VAL A 300 -20.31 7.56 11.52
C VAL A 300 -21.53 7.19 12.37
N GLY A 301 -22.72 7.65 11.99
CA GLY A 301 -23.95 7.35 12.70
C GLY A 301 -25.17 8.03 12.11
N TYR A 302 -26.34 7.74 12.68
CA TYR A 302 -27.61 8.39 12.38
C TYR A 302 -28.50 8.52 13.63
N ASP A 303 -29.44 9.45 13.58
CA ASP A 303 -30.58 9.56 14.49
C ASP A 303 -31.83 9.71 13.62
N ARG A 304 -32.65 8.67 13.60
CA ARG A 304 -33.87 8.57 12.79
C ARG A 304 -34.98 9.48 13.32
N ASP A 305 -35.07 9.63 14.63
CA ASP A 305 -36.10 10.46 15.26
C ASP A 305 -35.87 11.94 14.93
N GLN A 306 -34.60 12.35 14.82
CA GLN A 306 -34.20 13.68 14.35
C GLN A 306 -34.00 13.79 12.82
N GLN A 307 -34.04 12.66 12.10
CA GLN A 307 -33.71 12.55 10.67
C GLN A 307 -32.35 13.20 10.30
N VAL A 308 -31.30 12.86 11.06
CA VAL A 308 -29.93 13.35 10.82
C VAL A 308 -28.90 12.22 10.73
N PHE A 309 -27.85 12.46 9.95
CA PHE A 309 -26.61 11.68 9.98
C PHE A 309 -25.51 12.44 10.73
N TYR A 310 -24.67 11.69 11.45
CA TYR A 310 -23.47 12.20 12.10
C TYR A 310 -22.26 12.04 11.18
N ILE A 311 -21.53 13.13 10.98
CA ILE A 311 -20.45 13.23 10.00
C ILE A 311 -19.15 13.60 10.69
N LYS A 312 -18.12 12.77 10.49
CA LYS A 312 -16.73 13.11 10.78
C LYS A 312 -16.13 13.80 9.56
N ASN A 313 -15.67 15.03 9.77
CA ASN A 313 -15.06 15.88 8.75
C ASN A 313 -13.57 16.08 9.02
N SER A 314 -12.89 16.85 8.17
CA SER A 314 -11.45 17.10 8.20
C SER A 314 -11.08 18.58 8.25
N TRP A 315 -11.88 19.41 8.94
CA TRP A 315 -11.67 20.87 9.07
C TRP A 315 -11.34 21.32 10.49
N ASN A 316 -10.87 20.42 11.37
CA ASN A 316 -10.58 20.72 12.78
C ASN A 316 -11.79 21.26 13.56
N GLU A 317 -12.98 20.74 13.25
CA GLU A 317 -14.21 21.10 13.95
C GLU A 317 -14.22 20.52 15.37
N PRO A 318 -14.88 21.18 16.34
CA PRO A 318 -14.88 20.73 17.74
C PRO A 318 -15.64 19.42 17.97
N GLY A 319 -16.41 18.94 16.98
CA GLY A 319 -17.20 17.73 17.06
C GLY A 319 -17.78 17.35 15.71
N LEU A 320 -18.59 16.28 15.71
CA LEU A 320 -19.24 15.77 14.49
C LEU A 320 -20.25 16.79 13.96
N ILE A 321 -20.30 16.93 12.63
CA ILE A 321 -21.37 17.68 11.96
C ILE A 321 -22.63 16.81 11.95
N ARG A 322 -23.81 17.44 12.06
CA ARG A 322 -25.09 16.82 11.76
C ARG A 322 -25.61 17.33 10.42
N VAL A 323 -25.95 16.42 9.51
CA VAL A 323 -26.63 16.73 8.25
C VAL A 323 -28.02 16.10 8.25
N ASN A 324 -29.04 16.78 7.74
CA ASN A 324 -30.38 16.17 7.65
C ASN A 324 -30.46 15.15 6.50
N TYR A 325 -31.50 14.30 6.53
CA TYR A 325 -31.70 13.26 5.51
C TYR A 325 -31.89 13.84 4.11
N GLU A 326 -32.60 14.97 3.99
CA GLU A 326 -32.78 15.67 2.73
C GLU A 326 -31.43 16.09 2.11
N PHE A 327 -30.44 16.51 2.92
CA PHE A 327 -29.10 16.79 2.44
C PHE A 327 -28.44 15.53 1.87
N ALA A 328 -28.52 14.39 2.55
CA ALA A 328 -27.96 13.13 2.04
C ALA A 328 -28.59 12.75 0.68
N GLU A 329 -29.92 12.79 0.59
CA GLU A 329 -30.69 12.44 -0.62
C GLU A 329 -30.34 13.34 -1.83
N ASN A 330 -30.11 14.63 -1.60
CA ASN A 330 -29.88 15.60 -2.66
C ASN A 330 -28.39 15.81 -3.00
N CYS A 331 -27.50 15.66 -2.01
CA CYS A 331 -26.10 16.07 -2.13
C CYS A 331 -25.11 14.93 -2.20
N PHE A 332 -25.43 13.74 -1.67
CA PHE A 332 -24.53 12.60 -1.82
C PHE A 332 -24.53 12.08 -3.27
N SER A 333 -23.45 11.44 -3.68
CA SER A 333 -23.26 11.04 -5.09
C SER A 333 -22.59 9.70 -5.28
N TYR A 334 -21.60 9.34 -4.47
CA TYR A 334 -21.04 7.99 -4.44
C TYR A 334 -20.60 7.71 -3.02
N GLY A 335 -20.38 6.45 -2.69
CA GLY A 335 -19.83 6.09 -1.40
C GLY A 335 -19.12 4.76 -1.38
N SER A 336 -18.46 4.49 -0.26
CA SER A 336 -17.73 3.26 -0.04
C SER A 336 -17.60 2.94 1.45
N ILE A 337 -17.30 1.68 1.75
CA ILE A 337 -16.99 1.21 3.10
C ILE A 337 -15.72 0.36 3.08
N VAL A 338 -15.04 0.30 4.22
CA VAL A 338 -13.98 -0.69 4.47
C VAL A 338 -14.62 -1.89 5.19
N THR A 339 -14.59 -3.06 4.56
CA THR A 339 -15.23 -4.26 5.12
C THR A 339 -14.26 -5.14 5.90
N SER A 340 -12.95 -5.02 5.66
CA SER A 340 -11.93 -5.69 6.46
C SER A 340 -10.54 -5.03 6.31
N VAL A 341 -9.71 -5.18 7.34
CA VAL A 341 -8.32 -4.70 7.36
C VAL A 341 -7.29 -5.82 7.44
N THR A 342 -6.11 -5.60 6.86
CA THR A 342 -5.02 -6.59 6.85
C THR A 342 -4.50 -6.86 8.26
N ASP A 343 -4.11 -8.10 8.56
CA ASP A 343 -3.44 -8.41 9.83
C ASP A 343 -2.11 -7.62 9.95
N PRO A 344 -1.95 -6.78 10.99
CA PRO A 344 -0.73 -6.00 11.18
C PRO A 344 0.53 -6.87 11.34
N LYS A 345 0.41 -8.14 11.75
CA LYS A 345 1.55 -9.09 11.85
C LYS A 345 2.05 -9.55 10.47
N THR A 346 1.22 -9.47 9.44
CA THR A 346 1.55 -9.86 8.07
C THR A 346 1.26 -8.72 7.08
N PRO A 347 1.95 -7.57 7.22
CA PRO A 347 1.66 -6.40 6.42
C PRO A 347 2.05 -6.61 4.95
N ASN A 348 1.32 -5.96 4.05
CA ASN A 348 1.69 -5.88 2.65
C ASN A 348 3.00 -5.09 2.48
N ARG A 349 4.01 -5.70 1.84
CA ARG A 349 5.36 -5.13 1.70
C ARG A 349 5.62 -4.41 0.38
N LYS A 350 4.63 -4.33 -0.51
CA LYS A 350 4.78 -3.76 -1.88
C LYS A 350 5.31 -2.33 -1.86
N ASN A 351 4.95 -1.52 -0.85
CA ASN A 351 5.40 -0.14 -0.66
C ASN A 351 6.92 0.05 -0.67
N ARG A 352 7.66 -0.96 -0.24
CA ARG A 352 9.13 -0.90 -0.13
C ARG A 352 9.81 -0.80 -1.49
N ALA A 353 9.17 -1.34 -2.52
CA ALA A 353 9.63 -1.29 -3.90
C ALA A 353 9.38 0.06 -4.59
N VAL A 354 8.35 0.81 -4.18
CA VAL A 354 7.96 2.05 -4.86
C VAL A 354 9.05 3.11 -4.69
N GLY A 355 9.35 3.79 -5.80
CA GLY A 355 10.29 4.90 -5.88
C GLY A 355 11.37 4.74 -6.95
N LYS A 356 12.38 5.62 -6.87
CA LYS A 356 13.55 5.61 -7.75
C LYS A 356 14.65 4.71 -7.21
N TRP A 357 15.28 3.99 -8.12
CA TRP A 357 16.38 3.07 -7.88
C TRP A 357 17.46 3.29 -8.92
N ASN A 358 18.71 3.32 -8.50
CA ASN A 358 19.81 3.00 -9.40
C ASN A 358 19.76 1.49 -9.63
N MET A 359 19.91 1.06 -10.87
CA MET A 359 19.91 -0.35 -11.27
C MET A 359 21.22 -0.71 -11.96
N ASN A 360 21.82 -1.82 -11.54
CA ASN A 360 22.96 -2.43 -12.19
C ASN A 360 22.60 -3.89 -12.50
N HIS A 361 22.49 -4.23 -13.78
CA HIS A 361 22.28 -5.61 -14.23
C HIS A 361 23.48 -6.03 -15.06
N ASP A 362 24.25 -6.99 -14.56
CA ASP A 362 25.51 -7.45 -15.17
C ASP A 362 26.59 -6.37 -15.47
N GLY A 363 26.52 -5.20 -14.82
CA GLY A 363 27.42 -4.06 -15.02
C GLY A 363 26.82 -2.96 -15.92
N TRP A 364 25.68 -3.22 -16.54
CA TRP A 364 24.88 -2.22 -17.23
C TRP A 364 24.13 -1.37 -16.21
N LYS A 365 24.48 -0.09 -16.14
CA LYS A 365 23.90 0.87 -15.20
C LYS A 365 22.71 1.60 -15.83
N GLY A 366 21.68 1.85 -15.04
CA GLY A 366 20.52 2.66 -15.41
C GLY A 366 19.73 3.11 -14.18
N SER A 367 18.60 3.75 -14.41
CA SER A 367 17.67 4.20 -13.37
C SER A 367 16.32 3.54 -13.56
N LEU A 368 15.77 2.98 -12.49
CA LEU A 368 14.48 2.30 -12.46
C LEU A 368 13.52 3.10 -11.57
N THR A 369 12.39 3.54 -12.12
CA THR A 369 11.32 4.16 -11.35
C THR A 369 10.13 3.21 -11.28
N ILE A 370 9.86 2.67 -10.09
CA ILE A 370 8.67 1.87 -9.79
C ILE A 370 7.63 2.82 -9.20
N ARG A 371 6.52 3.04 -9.91
CA ARG A 371 5.49 4.02 -9.56
C ARG A 371 4.32 3.42 -8.81
N ARG A 372 3.99 2.17 -9.12
CA ARG A 372 2.69 1.63 -8.74
C ARG A 372 2.71 0.17 -8.36
N PHE A 373 1.56 -0.21 -7.83
CA PHE A 373 1.22 -1.58 -7.49
C PHE A 373 0.51 -2.26 -8.67
N THR A 374 0.32 -3.56 -8.54
CA THR A 374 -0.58 -4.32 -9.41
C THR A 374 -2.04 -3.96 -9.16
N LYS A 375 -2.93 -4.51 -10.00
CA LYS A 375 -4.34 -4.64 -9.65
C LYS A 375 -4.51 -5.58 -8.44
N GLU A 376 -5.72 -5.65 -7.90
CA GLU A 376 -6.06 -6.40 -6.68
C GLU A 376 -5.70 -7.88 -6.77
N ASP A 377 -5.97 -8.47 -7.93
CA ASP A 377 -5.65 -9.86 -8.28
C ASP A 377 -4.16 -10.10 -8.61
N ASN A 378 -3.31 -9.09 -8.43
CA ASN A 378 -1.89 -9.14 -8.71
C ASN A 378 -1.54 -9.47 -10.18
N GLN A 379 -2.45 -9.16 -11.11
CA GLN A 379 -2.18 -9.26 -12.55
C GLN A 379 -1.02 -8.35 -12.99
N ILE A 380 -0.30 -8.81 -14.02
CA ILE A 380 0.74 -8.03 -14.67
C ILE A 380 0.18 -6.71 -15.19
N THR A 381 0.85 -5.62 -14.86
CA THR A 381 0.52 -4.27 -15.31
C THR A 381 1.80 -3.43 -15.45
N ARG A 382 1.69 -2.22 -16.00
CA ARG A 382 2.80 -1.28 -16.05
C ARG A 382 3.15 -0.81 -14.64
N LEU A 383 4.32 -1.17 -14.14
CA LEU A 383 4.81 -0.73 -12.83
C LEU A 383 5.53 0.62 -12.89
N GLY A 384 6.08 0.99 -14.04
CA GLY A 384 6.85 2.22 -14.21
C GLY A 384 7.77 2.20 -15.43
N HIS A 385 8.99 2.73 -15.29
CA HIS A 385 9.93 2.88 -16.40
C HIS A 385 11.39 2.64 -15.97
N TYR A 386 12.19 2.16 -16.90
CA TYR A 386 13.64 2.05 -16.83
C TYR A 386 14.26 3.06 -17.81
N SER A 387 15.19 3.89 -17.32
CA SER A 387 16.03 4.77 -18.12
C SER A 387 17.42 4.16 -18.22
N ALA A 388 17.81 3.81 -19.44
CA ALA A 388 19.11 3.25 -19.74
C ALA A 388 20.19 4.34 -19.82
N SER A 389 21.46 3.94 -19.77
CA SER A 389 22.61 4.84 -19.88
C SER A 389 22.71 5.57 -21.23
N ASP A 390 22.07 5.06 -22.28
CA ASP A 390 21.99 5.69 -23.60
C ASP A 390 20.87 6.75 -23.70
N GLY A 391 20.15 6.99 -22.61
CA GLY A 391 19.02 7.93 -22.55
C GLY A 391 17.68 7.33 -23.00
N SER A 392 17.64 6.07 -23.47
CA SER A 392 16.39 5.42 -23.81
C SER A 392 15.52 5.20 -22.58
N LEU A 393 14.22 5.41 -22.75
CA LEU A 393 13.20 5.20 -21.73
C LEU A 393 12.31 4.03 -22.15
N LYS A 394 12.20 3.03 -21.28
CA LYS A 394 11.46 1.79 -21.54
C LYS A 394 10.45 1.56 -20.42
N ALA A 395 9.21 1.19 -20.77
CA ALA A 395 8.25 0.79 -19.75
C ALA A 395 8.70 -0.52 -19.08
N ILE A 396 8.38 -0.63 -17.79
CA ILE A 396 8.48 -1.89 -17.05
C ILE A 396 7.10 -2.41 -16.70
N ASN A 397 6.81 -3.64 -17.09
CA ASN A 397 5.54 -4.31 -16.84
C ASN A 397 5.78 -5.54 -15.99
N GLY A 398 4.96 -5.78 -14.97
CA GLY A 398 5.21 -6.87 -14.04
C GLY A 398 4.16 -6.99 -12.94
N ASN A 399 4.48 -7.85 -11.98
CA ASN A 399 3.69 -8.10 -10.79
C ASN A 399 4.57 -8.28 -9.55
N PHE A 400 3.92 -8.26 -8.38
CA PHE A 400 4.61 -8.54 -7.12
C PHE A 400 4.60 -10.04 -6.84
N ILE A 401 5.65 -10.53 -6.20
CA ILE A 401 5.83 -11.94 -5.83
C ILE A 401 6.30 -12.04 -4.37
N HIS A 402 6.34 -13.25 -3.82
CA HIS A 402 6.81 -13.51 -2.46
C HIS A 402 6.14 -12.59 -1.41
N ASP A 403 4.81 -12.58 -1.40
CA ASP A 403 4.01 -11.79 -0.45
C ASP A 403 4.31 -10.27 -0.52
N GLY A 404 4.64 -9.77 -1.70
CA GLY A 404 4.94 -8.34 -1.93
C GLY A 404 6.38 -7.93 -1.60
N SER A 405 7.24 -8.85 -1.17
CA SER A 405 8.67 -8.58 -0.93
C SER A 405 9.52 -8.60 -2.20
N GLY A 406 9.04 -9.27 -3.25
CA GLY A 406 9.68 -9.33 -4.56
C GLY A 406 8.85 -8.76 -5.69
N ILE A 407 9.50 -8.55 -6.83
CA ILE A 407 8.89 -8.10 -8.07
C ILE A 407 9.44 -8.95 -9.21
N GLN A 408 8.55 -9.43 -10.07
CA GLN A 408 8.89 -9.93 -11.39
C GLN A 408 8.43 -8.90 -12.43
N PHE A 409 9.35 -8.46 -13.30
CA PHE A 409 9.00 -7.50 -14.35
C PHE A 409 9.82 -7.70 -15.62
N TYR A 410 9.34 -7.11 -16.70
CA TYR A 410 9.97 -7.10 -18.01
C TYR A 410 10.35 -5.67 -18.36
N ILE A 411 11.59 -5.43 -18.78
CA ILE A 411 11.96 -4.19 -19.46
C ILE A 411 11.56 -4.36 -20.92
N THR A 412 10.47 -3.68 -21.29
CA THR A 412 9.87 -3.78 -22.63
C THR A 412 10.67 -3.02 -23.69
N ASP A 413 10.30 -3.17 -24.97
CA ASP A 413 11.06 -2.61 -26.08
C ASP A 413 10.84 -1.09 -26.27
N GLY A 414 9.81 -0.51 -25.67
CA GLY A 414 9.46 0.90 -25.84
C GLY A 414 8.88 1.56 -24.59
N GLU A 415 8.84 2.89 -24.59
CA GLU A 415 8.34 3.71 -23.48
C GLU A 415 6.83 3.49 -23.22
N ASN A 416 6.05 3.28 -24.28
CA ASN A 416 4.58 3.26 -24.20
C ASN A 416 3.99 1.88 -24.52
N SER A 417 4.73 0.80 -24.26
CA SER A 417 4.26 -0.58 -24.50
C SER A 417 2.98 -0.90 -23.71
N GLU A 418 2.08 -1.72 -24.27
CA GLU A 418 0.84 -2.12 -23.58
C GLU A 418 1.09 -2.55 -22.13
N PRO A 419 0.30 -2.10 -21.13
CA PRO A 419 0.59 -2.36 -19.71
C PRO A 419 0.73 -3.84 -19.32
N THR A 420 0.14 -4.75 -20.09
CA THR A 420 0.19 -6.20 -19.86
C THR A 420 1.28 -6.91 -20.67
N ALA A 421 2.03 -6.18 -21.52
CA ALA A 421 3.04 -6.77 -22.37
C ALA A 421 4.20 -7.36 -21.56
N GLN A 422 4.62 -8.57 -21.92
CA GLN A 422 5.74 -9.31 -21.31
C GLN A 422 6.88 -9.48 -22.32
N THR A 423 7.18 -8.43 -23.10
CA THR A 423 8.27 -8.45 -24.07
C THR A 423 9.58 -7.96 -23.45
N GLY A 424 10.70 -8.29 -24.10
CA GLY A 424 12.03 -7.86 -23.66
C GLY A 424 12.63 -8.74 -22.57
N GLN A 425 13.45 -8.15 -21.72
CA GLN A 425 14.26 -8.87 -20.73
C GLN A 425 13.52 -9.01 -19.39
N GLN A 426 13.45 -10.23 -18.85
CA GLN A 426 12.79 -10.53 -17.57
C GLN A 426 13.73 -10.31 -16.38
N PHE A 427 13.19 -9.76 -15.30
CA PHE A 427 13.88 -9.48 -14.04
C PHE A 427 13.06 -10.05 -12.87
N ILE A 428 13.74 -10.60 -11.88
CA ILE A 428 13.18 -11.05 -10.61
C ILE A 428 14.03 -10.46 -9.50
N ILE A 429 13.47 -9.55 -8.70
CA ILE A 429 14.18 -8.85 -7.63
C ILE A 429 13.46 -9.01 -6.29
N ASN A 430 14.20 -8.91 -5.19
CA ASN A 430 13.66 -8.88 -3.83
C ASN A 430 14.21 -7.68 -3.08
N VAL A 431 13.32 -6.86 -2.54
CA VAL A 431 13.68 -5.72 -1.70
C VAL A 431 14.05 -6.24 -0.31
N TYR A 432 15.14 -5.75 0.26
CA TYR A 432 15.63 -6.29 1.52
C TYR A 432 14.68 -5.93 2.67
N SER A 433 14.38 -6.89 3.53
CA SER A 433 13.47 -6.73 4.65
C SER A 433 13.99 -5.75 5.70
N TRP A 434 15.31 -5.75 5.91
CA TRP A 434 16.01 -4.93 6.91
C TRP A 434 16.70 -3.70 6.33
N ASP A 435 16.72 -3.53 5.01
CA ASP A 435 17.36 -2.40 4.32
C ASP A 435 16.68 -2.09 2.98
N ILE A 436 15.55 -1.40 3.02
CA ILE A 436 14.78 -1.06 1.80
C ILE A 436 15.47 -0.05 0.88
N THR A 437 16.70 0.35 1.19
CA THR A 437 17.54 1.09 0.25
C THR A 437 18.19 0.16 -0.77
N LYS A 438 18.06 -1.16 -0.60
CA LYS A 438 18.67 -2.18 -1.45
C LYS A 438 17.65 -3.22 -1.91
N ALA A 439 17.87 -3.73 -3.11
CA ALA A 439 17.22 -4.93 -3.62
C ALA A 439 18.22 -5.71 -4.47
N ALA A 440 18.07 -7.03 -4.54
CA ALA A 440 18.90 -7.84 -5.42
C ALA A 440 18.12 -9.01 -5.98
N GLY A 441 18.61 -9.57 -7.08
CA GLY A 441 17.97 -10.68 -7.75
C GLY A 441 18.67 -11.06 -9.04
N THR A 442 17.88 -11.53 -10.01
CA THR A 442 18.38 -12.12 -11.24
C THR A 442 17.64 -11.61 -12.46
N THR A 443 18.27 -11.74 -13.62
CA THR A 443 17.68 -11.51 -14.94
C THR A 443 18.16 -12.58 -15.92
N VAL A 444 17.41 -12.80 -16.99
CA VAL A 444 17.77 -13.76 -18.05
C VAL A 444 18.00 -13.01 -19.35
N TRP A 445 19.18 -13.17 -19.94
CA TRP A 445 19.50 -12.61 -21.26
C TRP A 445 20.10 -13.69 -22.15
N LYS A 446 19.51 -13.91 -23.34
CA LYS A 446 19.92 -14.97 -24.28
C LYS A 446 20.12 -16.33 -23.60
N ASN A 447 19.14 -16.74 -22.78
CA ASN A 447 19.14 -17.99 -21.99
C ASN A 447 20.29 -18.12 -20.98
N THR A 448 20.92 -17.00 -20.58
CA THR A 448 21.95 -16.96 -19.55
C THR A 448 21.48 -16.10 -18.38
N ASP A 449 21.67 -16.60 -17.16
CA ASP A 449 21.28 -15.87 -15.94
C ASP A 449 22.35 -14.87 -15.50
N TYR A 450 21.92 -13.67 -15.13
CA TYR A 450 22.79 -12.61 -14.63
C TYR A 450 22.26 -12.00 -13.34
N GLY A 451 23.16 -11.33 -12.62
CA GLY A 451 22.86 -10.64 -11.37
C GLY A 451 22.23 -9.28 -11.61
N VAL A 452 21.30 -8.91 -10.74
CA VAL A 452 20.67 -7.60 -10.70
C VAL A 452 20.80 -7.03 -9.29
N TYR A 453 21.31 -5.81 -9.19
CA TYR A 453 21.40 -5.06 -7.94
C TYR A 453 20.73 -3.71 -8.09
N LEU A 454 19.84 -3.38 -7.16
CA LEU A 454 19.20 -2.07 -7.05
C LEU A 454 19.67 -1.37 -5.77
N SER A 455 19.88 -0.07 -5.88
CA SER A 455 20.27 0.77 -4.77
C SER A 455 19.64 2.16 -4.87
N ARG A 456 19.11 2.68 -3.76
CA ARG A 456 18.61 4.07 -3.70
C ARG A 456 19.74 5.10 -3.68
N THR A 457 20.97 4.68 -3.41
CA THR A 457 22.19 5.48 -3.58
C THR A 457 22.95 5.04 -4.83
N ALA A 458 23.81 5.92 -5.36
CA ALA A 458 24.67 5.61 -6.50
C ALA A 458 25.56 4.38 -6.22
N PHE A 459 25.89 3.64 -7.29
CA PHE A 459 26.79 2.49 -7.19
C PHE A 459 28.25 2.91 -7.16
N ASN A 460 29.01 2.32 -6.24
CA ASN A 460 30.47 2.46 -6.20
C ASN A 460 31.21 1.32 -6.93
N SER A 461 30.51 0.53 -7.74
CA SER A 461 31.15 -0.58 -8.48
C SER A 461 32.02 -0.08 -9.62
N LYS A 462 33.24 -0.63 -9.71
CA LYS A 462 34.20 -0.34 -10.78
C LYS A 462 33.80 -1.07 -12.05
N HIS A 463 33.99 -0.40 -13.19
CA HIS A 463 33.85 -1.04 -14.50
C HIS A 463 34.85 -2.20 -14.60
N GLY A 464 34.40 -3.30 -15.18
CA GLY A 464 35.23 -4.45 -15.51
C GLY A 464 34.89 -4.96 -16.91
N LYS A 465 35.78 -5.81 -17.43
CA LYS A 465 35.57 -6.59 -18.64
C LYS A 465 36.30 -7.92 -18.51
N ASP A 466 36.09 -8.82 -19.47
CA ASP A 466 36.83 -10.08 -19.57
C ASP A 466 36.72 -10.89 -18.27
N PHE A 467 35.50 -11.28 -17.92
CA PHE A 467 35.28 -12.13 -16.74
C PHE A 467 36.05 -13.45 -16.89
N VAL A 468 36.80 -13.81 -15.84
CA VAL A 468 37.45 -15.12 -15.72
C VAL A 468 37.11 -15.70 -14.34
N PRO A 469 36.94 -17.03 -14.21
CA PRO A 469 36.53 -17.68 -12.97
C PRO A 469 37.36 -17.28 -11.74
N THR A 470 38.67 -17.06 -11.91
CA THR A 470 39.59 -16.68 -10.82
C THR A 470 39.25 -15.34 -10.19
N LYS A 471 38.40 -14.51 -10.81
CA LYS A 471 37.91 -13.26 -10.21
C LYS A 471 37.04 -13.49 -8.97
N TRP A 472 36.46 -14.67 -8.80
CA TRP A 472 35.75 -15.04 -7.55
C TRP A 472 36.68 -15.06 -6.34
N LYS A 473 37.96 -15.43 -6.51
CA LYS A 473 38.94 -15.47 -5.41
C LYS A 473 39.10 -14.08 -4.79
N GLY A 474 39.06 -14.01 -3.46
CA GLY A 474 39.22 -12.78 -2.70
C GLY A 474 38.23 -12.64 -1.54
N THR A 475 38.16 -11.43 -1.00
CA THR A 475 37.29 -11.07 0.13
C THR A 475 36.18 -10.15 -0.33
N TRP A 476 34.97 -10.44 0.12
CA TRP A 476 33.73 -9.84 -0.35
C TRP A 476 32.90 -9.38 0.85
N ASP A 477 32.52 -8.10 0.88
CA ASP A 477 31.49 -7.60 1.78
C ASP A 477 30.12 -8.03 1.25
N MET A 478 29.51 -8.96 1.97
CA MET A 478 28.25 -9.58 1.57
C MET A 478 27.10 -9.03 2.42
N ASN A 479 25.98 -8.76 1.76
CA ASN A 479 24.73 -8.38 2.40
C ASN A 479 23.61 -9.22 1.79
N HIS A 480 22.89 -9.99 2.62
CA HIS A 480 21.72 -10.74 2.19
C HIS A 480 20.52 -10.36 3.06
N ASP A 481 19.53 -9.73 2.46
CA ASP A 481 18.36 -9.20 3.16
C ASP A 481 18.63 -8.16 4.27
N GLY A 482 19.82 -7.56 4.30
CA GLY A 482 20.27 -6.64 5.36
C GLY A 482 21.20 -7.29 6.39
N TRP A 483 21.38 -8.62 6.33
CA TRP A 483 22.35 -9.35 7.12
C TRP A 483 23.73 -9.21 6.49
N LYS A 484 24.62 -8.54 7.21
CA LYS A 484 25.98 -8.23 6.74
C LYS A 484 26.98 -9.29 7.21
N GLY A 485 27.92 -9.62 6.35
CA GLY A 485 29.08 -10.45 6.68
C GLY A 485 30.16 -10.35 5.63
N VAL A 486 31.19 -11.16 5.78
CA VAL A 486 32.37 -11.17 4.92
C VAL A 486 32.55 -12.56 4.35
N LEU A 487 32.45 -12.68 3.04
CA LEU A 487 32.73 -13.90 2.29
C LEU A 487 34.20 -13.88 1.85
N THR A 488 34.98 -14.89 2.23
CA THR A 488 36.37 -15.06 1.79
C THR A 488 36.50 -16.36 1.00
N ILE A 489 36.90 -16.25 -0.26
CA ILE A 489 37.20 -17.38 -1.15
C ILE A 489 38.71 -17.51 -1.23
N THR A 490 39.27 -18.49 -0.52
CA THR A 490 40.72 -18.66 -0.32
C THR A 490 41.36 -19.50 -1.43
N GLN A 491 40.67 -20.55 -1.89
CA GLN A 491 41.17 -21.48 -2.89
C GLN A 491 40.10 -21.82 -3.92
N MET A 492 40.53 -21.92 -5.18
CA MET A 492 39.73 -22.44 -6.29
C MET A 492 40.47 -23.62 -6.90
N THR A 493 39.87 -24.81 -6.88
CA THR A 493 40.43 -26.04 -7.45
C THR A 493 39.64 -26.41 -8.69
N THR A 494 40.30 -26.51 -9.85
CA THR A 494 39.66 -26.94 -11.08
C THR A 494 39.28 -28.42 -10.99
N ILE A 495 38.04 -28.74 -11.32
CA ILE A 495 37.56 -30.09 -11.54
C ILE A 495 37.43 -30.27 -13.05
N PRO A 496 38.25 -31.14 -13.69
CA PRO A 496 38.19 -31.35 -15.13
C PRO A 496 36.76 -31.60 -15.60
N LEU A 497 36.38 -30.94 -16.70
CA LEU A 497 35.06 -31.00 -17.35
C LEU A 497 33.88 -30.40 -16.57
N LEU A 498 33.96 -30.25 -15.23
CA LEU A 498 32.84 -29.80 -14.40
C LEU A 498 32.90 -28.31 -14.02
N GLY A 499 34.08 -27.77 -13.70
CA GLY A 499 34.22 -26.36 -13.30
C GLY A 499 35.24 -26.16 -12.19
N TRP A 500 34.88 -25.38 -11.17
CA TRP A 500 35.75 -25.05 -10.04
C TRP A 500 35.04 -25.31 -8.71
N TYR A 501 35.79 -25.92 -7.80
CA TYR A 501 35.40 -26.14 -6.43
C TYR A 501 36.11 -25.13 -5.53
N LEU A 502 35.37 -24.56 -4.58
CA LEU A 502 35.83 -23.45 -3.76
C LEU A 502 35.95 -23.87 -2.29
N HIS A 503 37.08 -23.50 -1.68
CA HIS A 503 37.20 -23.48 -0.22
C HIS A 503 36.97 -22.05 0.24
N SER A 504 36.02 -21.88 1.17
CA SER A 504 35.53 -20.55 1.52
C SER A 504 35.10 -20.48 2.97
N GLU A 505 35.11 -19.26 3.49
CA GLU A 505 34.65 -18.93 4.83
C GLU A 505 33.70 -17.74 4.76
N TYR A 506 32.70 -17.75 5.63
CA TYR A 506 31.80 -16.62 5.83
C TYR A 506 31.91 -16.15 7.28
N LYS A 507 32.34 -14.90 7.49
CA LYS A 507 32.36 -14.25 8.79
C LYS A 507 31.10 -13.41 8.96
N THR A 508 30.23 -13.84 9.86
CA THR A 508 29.00 -13.12 10.23
C THR A 508 29.30 -11.78 10.92
N SER A 509 28.29 -10.91 11.05
CA SER A 509 28.40 -9.62 11.76
C SER A 509 28.82 -9.75 13.22
N ASN A 510 28.51 -10.87 13.89
CA ASN A 510 28.91 -11.11 15.29
C ASN A 510 30.34 -11.68 15.42
N GLY A 511 31.03 -11.88 14.30
CA GLY A 511 32.40 -12.38 14.26
C GLY A 511 32.54 -13.90 14.11
N THR A 512 31.44 -14.66 14.15
CA THR A 512 31.46 -16.12 13.92
C THR A 512 31.88 -16.42 12.48
N THR A 513 32.88 -17.29 12.32
CA THR A 513 33.37 -17.77 11.03
C THR A 513 32.78 -19.15 10.73
N ILE A 514 32.22 -19.30 9.53
CA ILE A 514 31.59 -20.54 9.04
C ILE A 514 32.35 -20.97 7.80
N ALA A 515 33.06 -22.10 7.89
CA ALA A 515 33.67 -22.72 6.71
C ALA A 515 32.61 -23.41 5.85
N PHE A 516 32.70 -23.28 4.54
CA PHE A 516 31.81 -23.93 3.60
C PHE A 516 32.49 -24.21 2.26
N LYS A 517 31.78 -24.94 1.41
CA LYS A 517 32.24 -25.33 0.07
C LYS A 517 31.31 -24.72 -0.98
N GLY A 518 31.90 -24.15 -2.02
CA GLY A 518 31.17 -23.55 -3.14
C GLY A 518 31.52 -24.23 -4.46
N PHE A 519 30.70 -23.98 -5.48
CA PHE A 519 30.88 -24.51 -6.83
C PHE A 519 30.57 -23.46 -7.88
N VAL A 520 31.39 -23.45 -8.93
CA VAL A 520 31.23 -22.64 -10.14
C VAL A 520 31.29 -23.59 -11.33
N SER A 521 30.26 -23.63 -12.17
CA SER A 521 30.23 -24.56 -13.31
C SER A 521 31.13 -24.06 -14.45
N LYS A 522 31.60 -24.98 -15.31
CA LYS A 522 32.34 -24.61 -16.53
C LYS A 522 31.45 -23.87 -17.54
N GLN A 523 30.15 -24.19 -17.57
CA GLN A 523 29.17 -23.62 -18.49
C GLN A 523 28.81 -22.18 -18.09
N ASP A 524 28.72 -21.90 -16.80
CA ASP A 524 28.34 -20.61 -16.24
C ASP A 524 29.38 -20.15 -15.20
N PRO A 525 30.61 -19.82 -15.65
CA PRO A 525 31.70 -19.54 -14.74
C PRO A 525 31.46 -18.28 -13.89
N HIS A 526 30.52 -17.43 -14.27
CA HIS A 526 30.10 -16.25 -13.53
C HIS A 526 29.04 -16.54 -12.46
N ILE A 527 28.61 -17.78 -12.26
CA ILE A 527 27.61 -18.15 -11.25
C ILE A 527 28.24 -19.00 -10.14
N LEU A 528 28.28 -18.42 -8.94
CA LEU A 528 28.67 -19.07 -7.70
C LEU A 528 27.45 -19.67 -7.00
N ARG A 529 27.48 -20.98 -6.77
CA ARG A 529 26.50 -21.71 -5.97
C ARG A 529 27.16 -22.22 -4.69
N MET A 530 26.54 -21.96 -3.54
CA MET A 530 27.09 -22.37 -2.24
C MET A 530 25.99 -22.60 -1.22
N ASN A 531 26.28 -23.36 -0.16
CA ASN A 531 25.40 -23.55 0.98
C ASN A 531 26.14 -23.12 2.25
N ILE A 532 25.54 -22.22 3.03
CA ILE A 532 26.10 -21.77 4.31
C ILE A 532 25.21 -22.29 5.43
N LYS A 533 25.79 -23.08 6.34
CA LYS A 533 25.12 -23.65 7.51
C LYS A 533 25.28 -22.69 8.70
N PHE A 534 24.35 -21.76 8.85
CA PHE A 534 24.34 -20.79 9.97
C PHE A 534 23.99 -21.45 11.31
N SER A 535 23.25 -22.55 11.29
CA SER A 535 23.02 -23.44 12.43
C SER A 535 22.58 -24.83 11.93
N GLU A 536 22.37 -25.78 12.84
CA GLU A 536 21.82 -27.11 12.50
C GLU A 536 20.47 -27.03 11.76
N ALA A 537 19.60 -26.09 12.14
CA ALA A 537 18.29 -25.90 11.53
C ALA A 537 18.28 -24.85 10.40
N ASN A 538 19.41 -24.18 10.12
CA ASN A 538 19.47 -23.07 9.16
C ASN A 538 20.64 -23.25 8.18
N THR A 539 20.38 -24.00 7.12
CA THR A 539 21.26 -24.05 5.94
C THR A 539 20.63 -23.24 4.82
N GLN A 540 21.36 -22.24 4.33
CA GLN A 540 20.87 -21.35 3.28
C GLN A 540 21.65 -21.60 1.98
N PRO A 541 20.96 -21.95 0.88
CA PRO A 541 21.56 -21.97 -0.44
C PRO A 541 21.67 -20.55 -0.99
N PHE A 542 22.83 -20.20 -1.53
CA PHE A 542 23.09 -18.94 -2.23
C PHE A 542 23.39 -19.21 -3.69
N VAL A 543 22.85 -18.34 -4.55
CA VAL A 543 23.19 -18.25 -5.97
C VAL A 543 23.60 -16.80 -6.23
N LEU A 544 24.89 -16.58 -6.49
CA LEU A 544 25.46 -15.27 -6.77
C LEU A 544 26.00 -15.23 -8.20
N HIS A 545 25.66 -14.19 -8.93
CA HIS A 545 26.12 -13.93 -10.29
C HIS A 545 27.13 -12.80 -10.23
N PHE A 546 28.36 -13.06 -10.66
CA PHE A 546 29.36 -12.03 -10.86
C PHE A 546 28.90 -11.13 -12.01
N HIS A 547 28.88 -9.82 -11.81
CA HIS A 547 28.54 -8.87 -12.86
C HIS A 547 29.72 -8.78 -13.82
N THR A 548 29.59 -9.38 -15.00
CA THR A 548 30.72 -9.61 -15.92
C THR A 548 31.33 -8.33 -16.47
N TRP A 549 30.57 -7.23 -16.47
CA TRP A 549 31.04 -5.87 -16.79
C TRP A 549 31.39 -5.02 -15.56
N SER A 550 31.53 -5.64 -14.39
CA SER A 550 32.05 -5.02 -13.17
C SER A 550 33.34 -5.72 -12.72
N ALA A 551 34.17 -5.06 -11.91
CA ALA A 551 35.38 -5.66 -11.37
C ALA A 551 35.16 -6.30 -9.98
N ASP A 552 34.10 -5.88 -9.29
CA ASP A 552 33.98 -5.97 -7.84
C ASP A 552 32.54 -6.19 -7.34
N LEU A 553 31.60 -6.57 -8.21
CA LEU A 553 30.19 -6.72 -7.84
C LEU A 553 29.66 -8.10 -8.25
N ALA A 554 29.00 -8.76 -7.30
CA ALA A 554 28.16 -9.91 -7.55
C ALA A 554 26.81 -9.72 -6.87
N SER A 555 25.74 -10.24 -7.47
CA SER A 555 24.40 -10.21 -6.86
C SER A 555 23.57 -11.43 -7.26
N GLY A 556 22.51 -11.67 -6.51
CA GLY A 556 21.64 -12.82 -6.73
C GLY A 556 20.69 -12.98 -5.57
N TYR A 557 20.58 -14.20 -5.05
CA TYR A 557 19.61 -14.51 -4.00
C TYR A 557 20.07 -15.63 -3.07
N THR A 558 19.36 -15.72 -1.95
CA THR A 558 19.40 -16.84 -1.01
C THR A 558 17.99 -17.35 -0.74
N LEU A 559 17.86 -18.58 -0.26
CA LEU A 559 16.60 -19.11 0.27
C LEU A 559 16.69 -19.28 1.78
N TRP A 560 15.68 -18.80 2.49
CA TRP A 560 15.56 -18.99 3.93
C TRP A 560 14.10 -19.24 4.30
N ASN A 561 13.84 -20.34 5.01
CA ASN A 561 12.50 -20.79 5.39
C ASN A 561 11.51 -20.82 4.20
N GLY A 562 11.95 -21.38 3.07
CA GLY A 562 11.14 -21.47 1.84
C GLY A 562 10.94 -20.14 1.09
N LYS A 563 11.45 -19.01 1.61
CA LYS A 563 11.32 -17.69 0.99
C LYS A 563 12.62 -17.26 0.32
N ARG A 564 12.49 -16.52 -0.78
CA ARG A 564 13.62 -15.98 -1.54
C ARG A 564 13.97 -14.58 -1.06
N PHE A 565 15.26 -14.33 -0.85
CA PHE A 565 15.79 -13.04 -0.43
C PHE A 565 16.92 -12.60 -1.35
N GLY A 566 17.06 -11.29 -1.56
CA GLY A 566 18.15 -10.77 -2.39
C GLY A 566 19.49 -10.84 -1.66
N ALA A 567 20.57 -11.09 -2.40
CA ALA A 567 21.93 -11.09 -1.89
C ALA A 567 22.86 -10.30 -2.81
N VAL A 568 23.78 -9.54 -2.23
CA VAL A 568 24.82 -8.78 -2.94
C VAL A 568 26.16 -8.98 -2.27
N ALA A 569 27.23 -9.00 -3.05
CA ALA A 569 28.59 -9.10 -2.59
C ALA A 569 29.46 -8.07 -3.33
N MET A 570 30.15 -7.22 -2.57
CA MET A 570 31.09 -6.22 -3.09
C MET A 570 32.52 -6.64 -2.74
N LYS A 571 33.41 -6.69 -3.72
CA LYS A 571 34.81 -7.07 -3.49
C LYS A 571 35.57 -5.92 -2.82
N ARG A 572 36.40 -6.26 -1.83
CA ARG A 572 37.27 -5.30 -1.11
C ARG A 572 38.48 -4.87 -1.94
#